data_AF-A0A520BGS5-F1
#
_entry.id   AF-A0A520BGS5-F1
#
_cell.length_a   1.000
_cell.length_b   1.000
_cell.length_c   1.000
_cell.angle_alpha   90.00
_cell.angle_beta   90.00
_cell.angle_gamma   90.00
#
_symmetry.space_group_name_H-M   'P 1'
#
loop_
_entity.id
_entity.type
_entity.pdbx_description
1 polymer ?
#
loop_
_entity_poly.entity_id
_entity_poly.type
_entity_poly.pdbx_seq_one_letter_code
_entity_poly.pdbx_strand_id
1 'polypeptide(L)'
;MWAWGVFLLISPWLTDLGWATLIGGGTAIGWWACTRCAQHMNTPDPGSIVWDEVLAFWLILWLIGPSSLVGQLIAFGLFRFFDAAKPGPVGWADRLFKAERGAPVGWAQGLGILIDDFVAAACTLAVIALYRYFLG
;
A
#
# COMPACT_ATOMS: atom_id res chain seq x y z
N MET A 1 11.69 4.24 -7.02
CA MET A 1 10.62 3.25 -7.25
C MET A 1 9.75 3.74 -8.40
N TRP A 2 9.40 2.88 -9.38
CA TRP A 2 8.64 3.27 -10.57
C TRP A 2 7.29 3.93 -10.24
N ALA A 3 6.65 3.56 -9.13
CA ALA A 3 5.40 4.15 -8.64
C ALA A 3 5.43 5.68 -8.57
N TRP A 4 6.52 6.26 -8.06
CA TRP A 4 6.66 7.71 -7.92
C TRP A 4 6.67 8.42 -9.27
N GLY A 5 7.49 7.92 -10.20
CA GLY A 5 7.57 8.47 -11.55
C GLY A 5 6.22 8.39 -12.27
N VAL A 6 5.54 7.25 -12.17
CA VAL A 6 4.21 7.08 -12.77
C VAL A 6 3.20 8.03 -12.13
N PHE A 7 3.19 8.19 -10.81
CA PHE A 7 2.30 9.13 -10.12
C PHE A 7 2.46 10.55 -10.68
N LEU A 8 3.70 11.06 -10.70
CA LEU A 8 3.98 12.41 -11.19
C LEU A 8 3.59 12.61 -12.65
N LEU A 9 3.74 11.57 -13.47
CA LEU A 9 3.31 11.60 -14.86
C LEU A 9 1.79 11.70 -14.95
N ILE A 10 1.04 10.87 -14.24
CA ILE A 10 -0.42 10.76 -14.43
C ILE A 10 -1.25 11.74 -13.60
N SER A 11 -0.74 12.25 -12.48
CA SER A 11 -1.47 13.18 -11.59
C SER A 11 -2.07 14.40 -12.29
N PRO A 12 -1.38 15.08 -13.24
CA PRO A 12 -1.95 16.25 -13.92
C PRO A 12 -3.21 15.96 -14.74
N TRP A 13 -3.47 14.68 -15.06
CA TRP A 13 -4.60 14.26 -15.89
C TRP A 13 -5.72 13.57 -15.09
N LEU A 14 -5.53 13.36 -13.79
CA LEU A 14 -6.48 12.66 -12.93
C LEU A 14 -7.16 13.63 -11.96
N THR A 15 -8.49 13.54 -11.90
CA THR A 15 -9.29 14.16 -10.83
C THR A 15 -9.25 13.29 -9.57
N ASP A 16 -9.79 13.78 -8.46
CA ASP A 16 -9.95 12.98 -7.24
C ASP A 16 -10.79 11.72 -7.49
N LEU A 17 -11.84 11.82 -8.30
CA LEU A 17 -12.61 10.64 -8.73
C LEU A 17 -11.76 9.70 -9.59
N GLY A 18 -10.89 10.24 -10.44
CA GLY A 18 -9.92 9.45 -11.20
C GLY A 18 -8.97 8.67 -10.30
N TRP A 19 -8.41 9.31 -9.27
CA TRP A 19 -7.55 8.64 -8.29
C TRP A 19 -8.31 7.59 -7.47
N ALA A 20 -9.50 7.92 -6.99
CA ALA A 20 -10.35 6.98 -6.25
C ALA A 20 -10.71 5.74 -7.07
N THR A 21 -11.07 5.93 -8.35
CA THR A 21 -11.41 4.82 -9.26
C THR A 21 -10.18 4.00 -9.63
N LEU A 22 -9.04 4.64 -9.87
CA LEU A 22 -7.77 3.97 -10.18
C LEU A 22 -7.28 3.12 -8.99
N ILE A 23 -7.27 3.68 -7.79
CA ILE A 23 -6.86 2.95 -6.59
C ILE A 23 -7.88 1.86 -6.24
N GLY A 24 -9.17 2.19 -6.21
CA GLY A 24 -10.23 1.22 -5.88
C GLY A 24 -10.31 0.06 -6.88
N GLY A 25 -10.28 0.36 -8.18
CA GLY A 25 -10.22 -0.64 -9.24
C GLY A 25 -8.91 -1.41 -9.22
N GLY A 26 -7.79 -0.73 -8.99
CA GLY A 26 -6.48 -1.34 -8.83
C GLY A 26 -6.41 -2.31 -7.65
N THR A 27 -7.06 -2.01 -6.53
CA THR A 27 -7.18 -2.91 -5.38
C THR A 27 -7.99 -4.16 -5.74
N ALA A 28 -9.13 -4.02 -6.41
CA ALA A 28 -9.96 -5.16 -6.80
C ALA A 28 -9.23 -6.09 -7.80
N ILE A 29 -8.60 -5.51 -8.82
CA ILE A 29 -7.80 -6.25 -9.80
C ILE A 29 -6.56 -6.85 -9.13
N GLY A 30 -5.88 -6.06 -8.30
CA GLY A 30 -4.71 -6.44 -7.53
C GLY A 30 -5.00 -7.63 -6.63
N TRP A 31 -6.15 -7.66 -5.98
CA TRP A 31 -6.50 -8.74 -5.07
C TRP A 31 -6.60 -10.07 -5.81
N TRP A 32 -7.28 -10.07 -6.95
CA TRP A 32 -7.32 -11.23 -7.83
C TRP A 32 -5.92 -11.62 -8.34
N ALA A 33 -5.16 -10.66 -8.86
CA ALA A 33 -3.84 -10.90 -9.44
C ALA A 33 -2.84 -11.45 -8.40
N CYS A 34 -2.81 -10.87 -7.21
CA CYS A 34 -1.95 -11.29 -6.10
C CYS A 34 -2.34 -12.68 -5.61
N THR A 35 -3.64 -12.97 -5.50
CA THR A 35 -4.13 -14.32 -5.18
C THR A 35 -3.63 -15.34 -6.19
N ARG A 36 -3.74 -15.06 -7.49
CA ARG A 36 -3.29 -15.98 -8.56
C ARG A 36 -1.78 -16.16 -8.57
N CYS A 37 -1.03 -15.06 -8.39
CA CYS A 37 0.43 -15.09 -8.32
C CYS A 37 0.91 -15.92 -7.12
N ALA A 38 0.37 -15.67 -5.93
CA ALA A 38 0.70 -16.40 -4.71
C ALA A 38 0.35 -17.90 -4.83
N GLN A 39 -0.76 -18.24 -5.48
CA GLN A 39 -1.11 -19.64 -5.82
C GLN A 39 -0.11 -20.29 -6.77
N HIS A 40 0.28 -19.61 -7.85
CA HIS A 40 1.22 -20.14 -8.84
C HIS A 40 2.63 -20.29 -8.29
N MET A 41 3.04 -19.39 -7.39
CA MET A 41 4.34 -19.43 -6.73
C MET A 41 4.35 -20.32 -5.49
N ASN A 42 3.20 -20.85 -5.08
CA ASN A 42 3.01 -21.65 -3.87
C ASN A 42 3.65 -21.00 -2.62
N THR A 43 3.54 -19.67 -2.53
CA THR A 43 4.03 -18.88 -1.41
C THR A 43 2.97 -17.84 -1.05
N PRO A 44 2.59 -17.70 0.24
CA PRO A 44 1.49 -16.82 0.65
C PRO A 44 1.72 -15.33 0.34
N ASP A 45 2.99 -14.91 0.26
CA ASP A 45 3.40 -13.54 0.02
C ASP A 45 4.74 -13.55 -0.78
N PRO A 46 4.67 -13.62 -2.12
CA PRO A 46 5.86 -13.57 -2.96
C PRO A 46 6.39 -12.13 -3.04
N GLY A 47 7.64 -11.91 -2.64
CA GLY A 47 8.30 -10.58 -2.75
C GLY A 47 8.53 -10.05 -4.16
N SER A 48 8.05 -10.75 -5.21
CA SER A 48 7.95 -10.23 -6.57
C SER A 48 6.65 -9.45 -6.83
N ILE A 49 5.66 -9.58 -5.93
CA ILE A 49 4.47 -8.74 -5.92
C ILE A 49 4.88 -7.40 -5.29
N VAL A 50 4.63 -6.32 -6.02
CA VAL A 50 4.90 -4.94 -5.59
C VAL A 50 3.70 -4.03 -5.87
N TRP A 51 2.55 -4.64 -6.21
CA TRP A 51 1.37 -3.92 -6.67
C TRP A 51 0.62 -3.25 -5.51
N ASP A 52 0.53 -3.96 -4.40
CA ASP A 52 0.25 -3.46 -3.05
C ASP A 52 1.08 -2.23 -2.70
N GLU A 53 2.41 -2.30 -2.80
CA GLU A 53 3.29 -1.18 -2.43
C GLU A 53 3.03 0.04 -3.32
N VAL A 54 2.80 -0.19 -4.63
CA VAL A 54 2.46 0.85 -5.61
C VAL A 54 1.14 1.54 -5.27
N LEU A 55 0.08 0.76 -5.00
CA LEU A 55 -1.23 1.31 -4.68
C LEU A 55 -1.23 2.07 -3.36
N ALA A 56 -0.59 1.50 -2.33
CA ALA A 56 -0.46 2.11 -1.01
C ALA A 56 0.33 3.41 -1.10
N PHE A 57 1.44 3.44 -1.83
CA PHE A 57 2.23 4.65 -2.01
C PHE A 57 1.51 5.72 -2.85
N TRP A 58 0.77 5.34 -3.90
CA TRP A 58 -0.09 6.29 -4.62
C TRP A 58 -1.18 6.89 -3.75
N LEU A 59 -1.81 6.08 -2.88
CA LEU A 59 -2.79 6.56 -1.92
C LEU A 59 -2.17 7.60 -0.97
N ILE A 60 -0.95 7.35 -0.48
CA ILE A 60 -0.22 8.33 0.35
C ILE A 60 0.01 9.62 -0.44
N LEU A 61 0.61 9.54 -1.62
CA LEU A 61 0.96 10.72 -2.43
C LEU A 61 -0.27 11.56 -2.81
N TRP A 62 -1.39 10.91 -3.14
CA TRP A 62 -2.65 11.57 -3.43
C TRP A 62 -3.17 12.35 -2.22
N LEU A 63 -3.19 11.72 -1.03
CA LEU A 63 -3.79 12.34 0.16
C LEU A 63 -2.89 13.37 0.85
N ILE A 64 -1.56 13.32 0.67
CA ILE A 64 -0.66 14.35 1.21
C ILE A 64 -0.54 15.58 0.30
N GLY A 65 -1.05 15.52 -0.92
CA GLY A 65 -0.85 16.53 -1.96
C GLY A 65 -1.57 17.88 -1.71
N PRO A 66 -1.10 18.97 -2.34
CA PRO A 66 0.23 19.15 -2.92
C PRO A 66 1.30 19.26 -1.82
N SER A 67 2.45 18.60 -2.00
CA SER A 67 3.57 18.60 -1.04
C SER A 67 4.92 18.75 -1.74
N SER A 68 5.90 19.33 -1.04
CA SER A 68 7.28 19.45 -1.54
C SER A 68 7.93 18.08 -1.71
N LEU A 69 9.00 18.01 -2.53
CA LEU A 69 9.78 16.78 -2.69
C LEU A 69 10.26 16.20 -1.36
N VAL A 70 10.65 17.09 -0.41
CA VAL A 70 11.04 16.68 0.95
C VAL A 70 9.87 16.03 1.70
N GLY A 71 8.67 16.60 1.60
CA GLY A 71 7.47 16.01 2.21
C GLY A 71 7.15 14.62 1.64
N GLN A 72 7.28 14.46 0.33
CA GLN A 72 7.09 13.17 -0.34
C GLN A 72 8.17 12.15 0.07
N LEU A 73 9.43 12.56 0.21
CA LEU A 73 10.52 11.70 0.68
C LEU A 73 10.29 11.24 2.14
N ILE A 74 9.83 12.14 3.00
CA ILE A 74 9.47 11.80 4.38
C ILE A 74 8.32 10.79 4.39
N ALA A 75 7.26 11.03 3.59
CA ALA A 75 6.13 10.11 3.49
C ALA A 75 6.56 8.72 2.98
N PHE A 76 7.44 8.66 1.98
CA PHE A 76 8.03 7.42 1.50
C PHE A 76 8.85 6.70 2.59
N GLY A 77 9.69 7.44 3.32
CA GLY A 77 10.49 6.88 4.41
C GLY A 77 9.62 6.31 5.54
N LEU A 78 8.56 7.02 5.92
CA LEU A 78 7.59 6.55 6.91
C LEU A 78 6.85 5.31 6.44
N PHE A 79 6.38 5.30 5.19
CA PHE A 79 5.71 4.14 4.60
C PHE A 79 6.59 2.91 4.64
N ARG A 80 7.83 3.01 4.13
CA ARG A 80 8.78 1.90 4.16
C ARG A 80 9.15 1.45 5.56
N PHE A 81 9.18 2.36 6.53
CA PHE A 81 9.35 2.00 7.93
C PHE A 81 8.18 1.14 8.44
N PHE A 82 6.93 1.55 8.18
CA PHE A 82 5.75 0.82 8.64
C PHE A 82 5.59 -0.53 7.94
N ASP A 83 5.79 -0.58 6.62
CA ASP A 83 5.74 -1.79 5.82
C ASP A 83 6.85 -2.79 6.23
N ALA A 84 8.12 -2.36 6.32
CA ALA A 84 9.22 -3.27 6.64
C ALA A 84 9.24 -3.72 8.12
N ALA A 85 8.97 -2.81 9.06
CA ALA A 85 9.04 -3.13 10.49
C ALA A 85 7.73 -3.74 11.04
N LYS A 86 6.63 -3.61 10.30
CA LYS A 86 5.27 -4.04 10.66
C LYS A 86 4.88 -3.78 12.14
N PRO A 87 5.11 -2.58 12.71
CA PRO A 87 4.79 -2.32 14.11
C PRO A 87 3.27 -2.25 14.32
N GLY A 88 2.80 -2.75 15.47
CA GLY A 88 1.43 -2.55 15.93
C GLY A 88 0.35 -2.95 14.92
N PRO A 89 -0.47 -2.01 14.38
CA PRO A 89 -1.58 -2.31 13.47
C PRO A 89 -1.17 -3.08 12.21
N VAL A 90 -0.02 -2.74 11.60
CA VAL A 90 0.46 -3.41 10.38
C VAL A 90 0.74 -4.88 10.67
N GLY A 91 1.45 -5.17 11.77
CA GLY A 91 1.73 -6.53 12.19
C GLY A 91 0.47 -7.30 12.60
N TRP A 92 -0.56 -6.63 13.13
CA TRP A 92 -1.86 -7.26 13.39
C TRP A 92 -2.55 -7.68 12.09
N ALA A 93 -2.58 -6.80 11.09
CA ALA A 93 -3.17 -7.08 9.79
C ALA A 93 -2.46 -8.24 9.07
N ASP A 94 -1.12 -8.22 9.05
CA ASP A 94 -0.27 -9.30 8.54
C ASP A 94 -0.61 -10.65 9.21
N ARG A 95 -0.82 -10.66 10.53
CA ARG A 95 -1.22 -11.88 11.26
C ARG A 95 -2.64 -12.34 11.01
N LEU A 96 -3.57 -11.45 10.67
CA LEU A 96 -4.97 -11.78 10.45
C LEU A 96 -5.16 -12.65 9.19
N PHE A 97 -4.32 -12.44 8.17
CA PHE A 97 -4.40 -13.14 6.89
C PHE A 97 -3.30 -14.19 6.67
N LYS A 98 -2.44 -14.41 7.68
CA LYS A 98 -1.40 -15.43 7.64
C LYS A 98 -2.00 -16.82 7.42
N ALA A 99 -1.55 -17.49 6.37
CA ALA A 99 -1.89 -18.89 6.13
C ALA A 99 -1.29 -19.79 7.21
N GLU A 100 -2.04 -20.81 7.62
CA GLU A 100 -1.47 -21.93 8.38
C GLU A 100 -0.37 -22.62 7.56
N ARG A 101 0.68 -23.10 8.24
CA ARG A 101 1.78 -23.79 7.55
C ARG A 101 1.25 -25.02 6.81
N GLY A 102 1.41 -25.03 5.49
CA GLY A 102 0.97 -26.12 4.62
C GLY A 102 -0.48 -25.98 4.11
N ALA A 103 -1.21 -24.94 4.51
CA ALA A 103 -2.51 -24.64 3.94
C ALA A 103 -2.38 -24.06 2.51
N PRO A 104 -3.32 -24.39 1.61
CA PRO A 104 -3.32 -23.81 0.26
C PRO A 104 -3.58 -22.29 0.32
N VAL A 105 -2.94 -21.56 -0.60
CA VAL A 105 -3.15 -20.11 -0.75
C VAL A 105 -4.55 -19.84 -1.30
N GLY A 106 -5.37 -19.17 -0.50
CA GLY A 106 -6.71 -18.72 -0.85
C GLY A 106 -6.78 -17.23 -1.15
N TRP A 107 -8.00 -16.76 -1.40
CA TRP A 107 -8.30 -15.34 -1.60
C TRP A 107 -7.94 -14.48 -0.37
N ALA A 108 -8.01 -15.05 0.84
CA ALA A 108 -7.73 -14.35 2.07
C ALA A 108 -6.25 -13.93 2.16
N GLN A 109 -5.34 -14.79 1.70
CA GLN A 109 -3.92 -14.49 1.63
C GLN A 109 -3.64 -13.38 0.62
N GLY A 110 -4.23 -13.47 -0.58
CA GLY A 110 -4.09 -12.41 -1.59
C GLY A 110 -4.68 -11.07 -1.15
N LEU A 111 -5.70 -11.08 -0.29
CA LEU A 111 -6.22 -9.86 0.35
C LEU A 111 -5.24 -9.35 1.42
N GLY A 112 -4.63 -10.25 2.19
CA GLY A 112 -3.62 -9.95 3.19
C GLY A 112 -2.44 -9.15 2.65
N ILE A 113 -1.95 -9.53 1.46
CA ILE A 113 -0.88 -8.84 0.73
C ILE A 113 -1.22 -7.36 0.43
N LEU A 114 -2.49 -7.04 0.18
CA LEU A 114 -2.88 -5.65 -0.06
C LEU A 114 -3.14 -4.89 1.24
N ILE A 115 -3.74 -5.56 2.22
CA ILE A 115 -4.22 -4.91 3.44
C ILE A 115 -3.05 -4.50 4.33
N ASP A 116 -1.98 -5.28 4.45
CA ASP A 116 -0.85 -4.91 5.30
C ASP A 116 -0.20 -3.59 4.84
N ASP A 117 -0.02 -3.41 3.53
CA ASP A 117 0.49 -2.20 2.92
C ASP A 117 -0.49 -1.02 3.00
N PHE A 118 -1.80 -1.26 2.83
CA PHE A 118 -2.79 -0.20 3.08
C PHE A 118 -2.84 0.23 4.54
N VAL A 119 -2.62 -0.69 5.48
CA VAL A 119 -2.51 -0.35 6.90
C VAL A 119 -1.23 0.42 7.17
N ALA A 120 -0.11 0.07 6.52
CA ALA A 120 1.14 0.85 6.58
C ALA A 120 0.96 2.27 6.01
N ALA A 121 0.23 2.41 4.91
CA ALA A 121 -0.16 3.70 4.34
C ALA A 121 -1.05 4.50 5.28
N ALA A 122 -2.05 3.87 5.92
CA ALA A 122 -2.90 4.53 6.89
C ALA A 122 -2.10 5.01 8.12
N CYS A 123 -1.17 4.21 8.64
CA CYS A 123 -0.27 4.64 9.72
C CYS A 123 0.61 5.82 9.30
N THR A 124 1.15 5.79 8.09
CA THR A 124 1.95 6.89 7.52
C THR A 124 1.14 8.18 7.46
N LEU A 125 -0.07 8.11 6.90
CA LEU A 125 -0.97 9.25 6.78
C LEU A 125 -1.40 9.79 8.15
N ALA A 126 -1.65 8.91 9.13
CA ALA A 126 -1.98 9.32 10.49
C ALA A 126 -0.84 10.10 11.14
N VAL A 127 0.42 9.64 11.01
CA VAL A 127 1.60 10.35 11.53
C VAL A 127 1.73 11.73 10.87
N ILE A 128 1.56 11.81 9.55
CA ILE A 128 1.63 13.09 8.82
C ILE A 128 0.49 14.02 9.24
N ALA A 129 -0.72 13.50 9.41
CA ALA A 129 -1.89 14.27 9.83
C ALA A 129 -1.71 14.83 11.25
N LEU A 130 -1.21 14.00 12.20
CA LEU A 130 -0.90 14.45 13.55
C LEU A 130 0.20 15.52 13.55
N TYR A 131 1.26 15.33 12.77
CA TYR A 131 2.31 16.33 12.61
C TYR A 131 1.74 17.67 12.12
N ARG A 132 0.89 17.64 11.08
CA ARG A 132 0.23 18.85 10.53
C ARG A 132 -0.72 19.51 11.53
N TYR A 133 -1.38 18.73 12.38
CA TYR A 133 -2.31 19.25 13.39
C TYR A 133 -1.60 19.96 14.55
N PHE A 134 -0.43 19.46 14.98
CA PHE A 134 0.30 20.03 16.12
C PHE A 134 1.32 21.12 15.75
N LEU A 135 1.86 21.08 14.53
CA LEU A 135 2.95 21.96 14.08
C LEU A 135 2.58 22.83 12.87
N GLY A 136 1.36 22.71 12.36
CA GLY A 136 0.79 23.57 11.32
C GLY A 136 -0.25 24.51 11.91
#